data_AF-A0A924KGT8-F1
#
_entry.id   AF-A0A924KGT8-F1
#
_cell.length_a   1.000
_cell.length_b   1.000
_cell.length_c   1.000
_cell.angle_alpha   90.00
_cell.angle_beta   90.00
_cell.angle_gamma   90.00
#
_symmetry.space_group_name_H-M   'P 1'
#
loop_
_entity.id
_entity.type
_entity.pdbx_description
1 polymer ?
#
loop_
_entity_poly.entity_id
_entity_poly.type
_entity_poly.pdbx_seq_one_letter_code
_entity_poly.pdbx_strand_id
1 'polypeptide(L)' 'PGGYTRILKMGFRVGDNAPMALVELVDRPDVADVTTADAAKAE' A
#
# COMPACT_ATOMS: atom_id res chain seq x y z
N PRO A 1 -0.57 4.63 -21.19
CA PRO A 1 -1.15 4.52 -19.83
C PRO A 1 -0.07 4.17 -18.81
N GLY A 2 -0.03 4.89 -17.69
CA GLY A 2 0.93 4.70 -16.59
C GLY A 2 0.30 5.15 -15.28
N GLY A 3 1.03 5.06 -14.17
CA GLY A 3 0.51 5.40 -12.84
C GLY A 3 -0.05 4.21 -12.07
N TYR A 4 0.68 3.08 -12.08
CA TYR A 4 0.34 1.89 -11.30
C TYR A 4 0.66 2.02 -9.80
N THR A 5 1.38 3.08 -9.43
CA THR A 5 1.79 3.36 -8.05
C THR A 5 1.31 4.74 -7.64
N ARG A 6 0.85 4.86 -6.38
CA ARG A 6 0.54 6.13 -5.73
C ARG A 6 1.58 6.39 -4.64
N ILE A 7 2.05 7.64 -4.57
CA ILE A 7 3.03 8.09 -3.58
C ILE A 7 2.34 9.08 -2.65
N LEU A 8 2.34 8.79 -1.34
CA LEU A 8 1.81 9.66 -0.31
C LEU A 8 2.96 10.16 0.57
N LYS A 9 3.18 11.48 0.60
CA LYS A 9 4.27 12.10 1.38
C LYS A 9 3.92 12.07 2.88
N MET A 10 4.87 11.65 3.71
CA MET A 10 4.67 11.39 5.15
C MET A 10 5.60 12.23 6.04
N GLY A 11 6.04 13.39 5.56
CA GLY A 11 6.92 14.29 6.31
C GLY A 11 8.35 13.74 6.43
N PHE A 12 8.98 13.95 7.58
CA PHE A 12 10.37 13.60 7.82
C PHE A 12 10.52 12.58 8.94
N ARG A 13 11.50 11.69 8.80
CA ARG A 13 11.84 10.69 9.80
C ARG A 13 12.49 11.34 11.02
N VAL A 14 12.08 10.89 12.21
CA VAL A 14 12.65 11.37 13.49
C VAL A 14 14.10 10.91 13.61
N GLY A 15 15.00 11.83 13.95
CA GLY A 15 16.41 11.56 14.22
C GLY A 15 17.37 11.97 13.10
N ASP A 16 16.98 11.78 11.84
CA ASP A 16 17.80 12.15 10.68
C ASP A 16 17.11 13.09 9.70
N ASN A 17 15.87 13.47 9.97
CA ASN A 17 15.06 14.38 9.16
C ASN A 17 15.03 13.95 7.67
N ALA A 18 15.07 12.64 7.40
CA ALA A 18 14.99 12.12 6.04
C ALA A 18 13.54 12.21 5.52
N PRO A 19 13.29 12.72 4.29
CA PRO A 19 11.94 12.81 3.74
C PRO A 19 11.36 11.41 3.47
N MET A 20 10.18 11.14 4.01
CA MET A 20 9.51 9.84 3.92
C MET A 20 8.27 9.91 3.03
N ALA A 21 7.96 8.78 2.40
CA ALA A 21 6.72 8.58 1.66
C ALA A 21 6.26 7.12 1.74
N LEU A 22 4.94 6.92 1.69
CA LEU A 22 4.32 5.62 1.50
C LEU A 22 4.08 5.40 0.00
N VAL A 23 4.40 4.21 -0.48
CA VAL A 23 4.14 3.79 -1.87
C VAL A 23 3.13 2.68 -1.84
N GLU A 24 2.02 2.85 -2.56
CA GLU A 24 0.99 1.84 -2.73
C GLU A 24 0.77 1.51 -4.20
N LEU A 25 0.30 0.30 -4.47
CA LEU A 25 -0.13 -0.12 -5.80
C LEU A 25 -1.60 0.32 -5.99
N VAL A 26 -1.91 0.88 -7.15
CA VAL A 26 -3.25 1.42 -7.45
C VAL A 26 -4.31 0.32 -7.49
N ASP A 27 -3.96 -0.86 -8.00
CA ASP A 27 -4.90 -1.96 -8.23
C ASP A 27 -4.83 -3.04 -7.13
N ARG A 28 -4.25 -2.73 -5.96
CA ARG A 28 -4.19 -3.70 -4.86
C ARG A 28 -5.59 -3.85 -4.24
N PRO A 29 -6.13 -5.08 -4.12
CA PRO A 29 -7.38 -5.30 -3.40
C PRO A 29 -7.22 -4.93 -1.92
N ASP A 30 -8.27 -4.37 -1.33
CA ASP A 30 -8.25 -4.01 0.08
C ASP A 30 -7.98 -5.26 0.92
N VAL A 31 -7.22 -5.12 2.01
CA VAL A 31 -6.84 -6.25 2.86
C VAL A 31 -8.07 -7.00 3.39
N ALA A 32 -9.19 -6.29 3.58
CA ALA A 32 -10.49 -6.88 3.91
C ALA A 32 -11.00 -7.85 2.82
N ASP A 33 -10.80 -7.53 1.56
CA ASP A 33 -11.19 -8.37 0.42
C ASP A 33 -10.25 -9.58 0.24
N VAL A 34 -8.97 -9.44 0.61
CA VAL A 34 -8.03 -10.56 0.56
C VAL A 34 -8.37 -11.60 1.63
N THR A 35 -8.80 -11.17 2.82
CA THR A 35 -9.17 -12.10 3.90
C THR A 35 -10.38 -12.98 3.58
N THR A 36 -11.32 -12.51 2.75
CA THR A 36 -12.47 -13.30 2.30
C THR A 36 -12.13 -14.22 1.13
N ALA A 37 -11.22 -13.80 0.24
CA ALA A 37 -10.77 -14.59 -0.90
C ALA A 37 -9.88 -15.79 -0.52
N ASP A 38 -8.98 -15.62 0.46
CA ASP A 38 -8.12 -16.72 0.93
C ASP A 38 -8.91 -17.77 1.73
N ALA A 39 -9.99 -17.37 2.42
CA ALA A 39 -10.90 -18.30 3.11
C ALA A 39 -11.70 -19.17 2.12
N ALA A 40 -12.10 -18.63 0.96
CA ALA A 40 -12.85 -19.35 -0.07
C ALA A 40 -11.99 -20.32 -0.92
N LYS A 41 -10.66 -20.21 -0.86
CA LYS A 41 -9.72 -21.10 -1.58
C LYS A 41 -9.26 -22.30 -0.74
N ALA A 42 -9.56 -22.30 0.55
CA ALA A 42 -9.23 -23.38 1.49
C ALA A 42 -10.34 -24.44 1.60
N GLU A 43 -11.42 -24.32 0.82
CA GLU A 43 -12.49 -25.31 0.66
C GLU A 43 -12.39 -26.02 -0.71
#